data_AF-A0A831S564-F1
#
_entry.id   AF-A0A831S564-F1
#
_cell.length_a   1.000
_cell.length_b   1.000
_cell.length_c   1.000
_cell.angle_alpha   90.00
_cell.angle_beta   90.00
_cell.angle_gamma   90.00
#
_symmetry.space_group_name_H-M   'P 1'
#
loop_
_entity.id
_entity.type
_entity.pdbx_description
1 polymer ?
#
loop_
_entity_poly.entity_id
_entity_poly.type
_entity_poly.pdbx_seq_one_letter_code
_entity_poly.pdbx_strand_id
1 'polypeptide(L)'
;MWKYPFWKKFNFLRENRKKKNFLNDEIEPHEIFLDVLAKKKEKEMGIPEIRLEVSLSERIIKISFALISIVILFFLFKSAQMQIINHKKYLALAEENKFTFQSIQASRGVIYDSKGEQLVFNKKTFSLVAEKNNLPGN
;
A
#
# COMPACT_ATOMS: atom_id res chain seq x y z
N MET A 1 18.24 -14.32 -29.04
CA MET A 1 18.13 -13.16 -29.97
C MET A 1 16.88 -12.39 -29.60
N TRP A 2 16.98 -11.46 -28.65
CA TRP A 2 15.83 -10.72 -28.10
C TRP A 2 15.94 -9.26 -28.56
N LYS A 3 15.01 -8.85 -29.43
CA LYS A 3 14.99 -7.51 -30.04
C LYS A 3 13.63 -6.86 -29.78
N TYR A 4 13.36 -6.48 -28.53
CA TYR A 4 12.24 -5.61 -28.20
C TYR A 4 12.69 -4.52 -27.23
N PRO A 5 12.82 -3.26 -27.66
CA PRO A 5 13.23 -2.19 -26.79
C PRO A 5 12.03 -1.73 -25.96
N PHE A 6 12.12 -1.96 -24.64
CA PHE A 6 11.18 -1.54 -23.60
C PHE A 6 10.79 -0.04 -23.68
N TRP A 7 11.64 0.78 -24.31
CA TRP A 7 11.46 2.22 -24.48
C TRP A 7 10.31 2.63 -25.41
N LYS A 8 9.81 1.75 -26.29
CA LYS A 8 8.71 2.12 -27.20
C LYS A 8 7.34 2.24 -26.50
N LYS A 9 7.18 1.65 -25.31
CA LYS A 9 5.89 1.70 -24.57
C LYS A 9 5.70 3.01 -23.81
N PHE A 10 6.77 3.76 -23.55
CA PHE A 10 6.70 5.02 -22.78
C PHE A 10 6.19 6.21 -23.62
N ASN A 11 6.33 6.16 -24.95
CA ASN A 11 5.85 7.23 -25.84
C ASN A 11 4.35 7.12 -26.20
N PHE A 12 3.66 6.05 -25.79
CA PHE A 12 2.23 5.88 -26.10
C PHE A 12 1.30 6.69 -25.17
N LEU A 13 1.80 7.18 -24.02
CA LEU A 13 1.04 8.03 -23.11
C LEU A 13 1.14 9.53 -23.45
N ARG A 14 1.65 9.87 -24.63
CA ARG A 14 1.84 11.25 -25.09
C ARG A 14 0.96 11.57 -26.31
N GLU A 15 -0.33 11.32 -26.21
CA GLU A 15 -1.32 11.93 -27.10
C GLU A 15 -2.68 11.82 -26.43
N ASN A 16 -3.50 12.87 -26.50
CA ASN A 16 -4.77 13.06 -25.79
C ASN A 16 -4.71 13.81 -24.45
N ARG A 17 -3.86 14.84 -24.34
CA ARG A 17 -4.34 16.04 -23.64
C ARG A 17 -5.31 16.72 -24.59
N LYS A 18 -6.61 16.49 -24.40
CA LYS A 18 -7.67 17.29 -25.04
C LYS A 18 -7.31 18.76 -24.77
N LYS A 19 -6.84 19.46 -25.80
CA LYS A 19 -6.81 20.92 -25.79
C LYS A 19 -8.29 21.30 -25.67
N LYS A 20 -8.75 21.73 -24.48
CA LYS A 20 -10.03 22.45 -24.41
C LYS A 20 -9.86 23.62 -25.38
N ASN A 21 -10.71 23.67 -26.40
CA ASN A 21 -10.72 24.75 -27.36
C ASN A 21 -11.13 26.03 -26.63
N PHE A 22 -10.15 26.77 -26.10
CA PHE A 22 -10.31 28.08 -25.45
C PHE A 22 -10.55 29.20 -26.49
N LEU A 23 -11.02 28.86 -27.69
CA LEU A 23 -10.99 29.75 -28.85
C LEU A 23 -12.34 30.41 -29.19
N ASN A 24 -13.42 30.09 -28.46
CA ASN A 24 -14.76 30.62 -28.74
C ASN A 24 -15.49 31.22 -27.52
N ASP A 25 -14.84 31.37 -26.37
CA ASP A 25 -15.43 32.16 -25.28
C ASP A 25 -15.11 33.64 -25.58
N GLU A 26 -16.14 34.42 -25.91
CA GLU A 26 -16.01 35.87 -26.03
C GLU A 26 -15.56 36.41 -24.67
N ILE A 27 -14.38 37.04 -24.63
CA ILE A 27 -13.86 37.61 -23.38
C ILE A 27 -14.82 38.70 -22.94
N GLU A 28 -15.54 38.45 -21.85
CA GLU A 28 -16.48 39.43 -21.35
C GLU A 28 -15.73 40.61 -20.72
N PRO A 29 -16.25 41.85 -20.83
CA PRO A 29 -15.58 43.03 -20.27
C PRO A 29 -15.27 42.93 -18.77
N HIS A 30 -16.09 42.16 -18.04
CA HIS A 30 -15.93 41.96 -16.62
C HIS A 30 -14.69 41.10 -16.29
N GLU A 31 -14.31 40.15 -17.15
CA GLU A 31 -13.11 39.32 -16.97
C GLU A 31 -11.83 40.16 -17.11
N ILE A 32 -11.80 41.04 -18.11
CA ILE A 32 -10.71 42.01 -18.31
C ILE A 32 -10.60 42.92 -17.09
N PHE A 33 -11.73 43.40 -16.58
CA PHE A 33 -11.76 44.27 -15.41
C PHE A 33 -11.21 43.56 -14.17
N LEU A 34 -11.59 42.30 -13.95
CA LEU A 34 -11.07 41.49 -12.85
C LEU A 34 -9.56 41.24 -12.98
N ASP A 35 -9.04 40.96 -14.18
CA ASP A 35 -7.59 40.77 -14.43
C ASP A 35 -6.78 42.06 -14.18
N VAL A 36 -7.35 43.23 -14.54
CA VAL A 36 -6.72 44.54 -14.25
C VAL A 36 -6.71 44.82 -12.74
N LEU A 37 -7.81 44.53 -12.04
CA LEU A 37 -7.88 44.68 -10.58
C LEU A 37 -6.93 43.73 -9.85
N ALA A 38 -6.84 42.48 -10.31
CA ALA A 38 -5.89 41.49 -9.83
C ALA A 38 -4.45 42.01 -9.93
N LYS A 39 -4.00 42.41 -11.13
CA LYS A 39 -2.66 42.99 -11.36
C LYS A 39 -2.40 44.23 -10.52
N LYS A 40 -3.40 45.10 -10.35
CA LYS A 40 -3.26 46.30 -9.50
C LYS A 40 -3.05 45.90 -8.04
N LYS A 41 -3.82 44.94 -7.55
CA LYS A 41 -3.72 44.41 -6.18
C LYS A 41 -2.39 43.69 -5.94
N GLU A 42 -1.86 42.95 -6.92
CA GLU A 42 -0.51 42.36 -6.86
C GLU A 42 0.56 43.44 -6.70
N LYS A 43 0.45 44.54 -7.46
CA LYS A 43 1.40 45.67 -7.41
C LYS A 43 1.32 46.43 -6.08
N GLU A 44 0.14 46.56 -5.51
CA GLU A 44 -0.10 47.23 -4.22
C GLU A 44 0.34 46.38 -3.03
N MET A 45 0.06 45.07 -3.03
CA MET A 45 0.42 44.17 -1.93
C MET A 45 1.80 43.54 -2.08
N GLY A 46 2.45 43.70 -3.24
CA GLY A 46 3.78 43.13 -3.53
C GLY A 46 3.81 41.60 -3.56
N ILE A 47 2.65 40.95 -3.52
CA ILE A 47 2.49 39.50 -3.48
C ILE A 47 1.83 39.09 -4.81
N PRO A 48 2.51 38.29 -5.65
CA PRO A 48 1.89 37.75 -6.85
C PRO A 48 0.71 36.85 -6.47
N GLU A 49 -0.36 36.86 -7.25
CA GLU A 49 -1.50 35.96 -7.04
C GLU A 49 -1.02 34.52 -6.95
N ILE A 50 -1.67 33.74 -6.08
CA ILE A 50 -1.30 32.35 -5.78
C ILE A 50 -1.50 31.52 -7.06
N ARG A 51 -0.43 31.37 -7.85
CA ARG A 51 -0.37 30.41 -8.95
C ARG A 51 -0.36 29.01 -8.33
N LEU A 52 -1.44 28.25 -8.56
CA LEU A 52 -1.58 26.87 -8.07
C LEU A 52 -0.53 25.92 -8.67
N GLU A 53 0.05 26.27 -9.82
CA GLU A 53 1.08 25.48 -10.48
C GLU A 53 2.47 26.08 -10.24
N VAL A 54 3.21 25.51 -9.28
CA VAL A 54 4.65 25.73 -9.18
C VAL A 54 5.32 24.79 -10.18
N SER A 55 6.01 25.35 -11.16
CA SER A 55 6.84 24.57 -12.10
C SER A 55 8.02 23.96 -11.33
N LEU A 56 7.90 22.68 -10.99
CA LEU A 56 8.99 21.93 -10.36
C LEU A 56 10.21 21.93 -11.28
N SER A 57 11.33 22.45 -10.77
CA SER A 57 12.59 22.45 -11.51
C SER A 57 13.01 21.02 -11.87
N GLU A 58 13.35 20.79 -13.14
CA GLU A 58 13.83 19.47 -13.59
C GLU A 58 15.00 18.94 -12.77
N ARG A 59 15.84 19.83 -12.25
CA ARG A 59 16.99 19.48 -11.41
C ARG A 59 16.54 18.82 -10.11
N ILE A 60 15.49 19.37 -9.48
CA ILE A 60 14.94 18.85 -8.22
C ILE A 60 14.35 17.47 -8.47
N ILE A 61 13.57 17.31 -9.55
CA ILE A 61 12.98 16.02 -9.93
C ILE A 61 14.07 14.96 -10.18
N LYS A 62 15.12 15.30 -10.93
CA LYS A 62 16.24 14.39 -11.22
C LYS A 62 16.98 13.96 -9.94
N ILE A 63 17.23 14.90 -9.02
CA ILE A 63 17.90 14.61 -7.74
C ILE A 63 17.01 13.74 -6.85
N SER A 64 15.73 14.07 -6.69
CA SER A 64 14.79 13.28 -5.91
C SER A 64 14.64 11.86 -6.47
N PHE A 65 14.56 11.72 -7.79
CA PHE A 65 14.50 10.41 -8.45
C PHE A 65 15.77 9.58 -8.22
N ALA A 66 16.94 10.19 -8.31
CA ALA A 66 18.21 9.52 -8.04
C ALA A 66 18.29 9.06 -6.58
N LEU A 67 17.90 9.92 -5.63
CA LEU A 67 17.89 9.59 -4.21
C LEU A 67 16.95 8.41 -3.90
N ILE A 68 15.72 8.45 -4.41
CA ILE A 68 14.75 7.36 -4.24
C ILE A 68 15.30 6.07 -4.86
N SER A 69 15.91 6.16 -6.04
CA SER A 69 16.48 5.00 -6.73
C SER A 69 17.62 4.36 -5.93
N ILE A 70 18.49 5.16 -5.30
CA ILE A 70 19.56 4.68 -4.43
C ILE A 70 18.99 3.94 -3.21
N VAL A 71 17.96 4.51 -2.57
CA VAL A 71 17.29 3.86 -1.43
C VAL A 71 16.68 2.52 -1.84
N ILE A 72 15.99 2.46 -2.97
CA ILE A 72 15.42 1.23 -3.50
C ILE A 72 16.52 0.20 -3.77
N LEU A 73 17.62 0.59 -4.41
CA LEU A 73 18.75 -0.29 -4.69
C LEU A 73 19.38 -0.85 -3.41
N PHE A 74 19.50 -0.03 -2.36
CA PHE A 74 19.97 -0.49 -1.06
C PHE A 74 19.06 -1.57 -0.47
N PHE A 75 17.74 -1.38 -0.50
CA PHE A 75 16.79 -2.39 -0.02
C PHE A 75 16.79 -3.65 -0.87
N LEU A 76 16.91 -3.53 -2.19
CA LEU A 76 17.04 -4.68 -3.08
C LEU A 76 18.30 -5.49 -2.77
N PHE A 77 19.43 -4.81 -2.55
CA PHE A 77 20.67 -5.48 -2.16
C PHE A 77 20.54 -6.19 -0.82
N LYS A 78 19.92 -5.54 0.18
CA LYS A 78 19.64 -6.17 1.48
C LYS A 78 18.71 -7.37 1.37
N SER A 79 17.66 -7.26 0.55
CA SER A 79 16.76 -8.38 0.27
C SER A 79 17.50 -9.53 -0.42
N ALA A 80 18.34 -9.25 -1.42
CA ALA A 80 19.16 -10.25 -2.09
C ALA A 80 20.15 -10.91 -1.10
N GLN A 81 20.75 -10.13 -0.20
CA GLN A 81 21.61 -10.66 0.86
C GLN A 81 20.86 -11.68 1.73
N MET A 82 19.65 -11.34 2.18
CA MET A 82 18.81 -12.23 3.00
C MET A 82 18.34 -13.46 2.21
N GLN A 83 17.97 -13.29 0.94
CA GLN A 83 17.46 -14.36 0.09
C GLN A 83 18.54 -15.31 -0.41
N ILE A 84 19.77 -14.85 -0.66
CA ILE A 84 20.86 -15.66 -1.22
C ILE A 84 21.74 -16.22 -0.11
N ILE A 85 22.25 -15.38 0.80
CA ILE A 85 23.19 -15.80 1.84
C ILE A 85 22.46 -16.55 2.95
N ASN A 86 21.35 -16.00 3.43
CA ASN A 86 20.60 -16.56 4.55
C ASN A 86 19.41 -17.43 4.11
N HIS A 87 19.37 -17.83 2.83
CA HIS A 87 18.29 -18.60 2.23
C HIS A 87 17.85 -19.77 3.10
N LYS A 88 18.81 -20.66 3.43
CA LYS A 88 18.55 -21.92 4.12
C LYS A 88 17.94 -21.69 5.51
N LYS A 89 18.42 -20.68 6.23
CA LYS A 89 17.93 -20.34 7.56
C LYS A 89 16.48 -19.85 7.50
N TYR A 90 16.17 -18.93 6.59
CA TYR A 90 14.82 -18.40 6.48
C TYR A 90 13.83 -19.39 5.86
N LEU A 91 14.30 -20.28 4.99
CA LEU A 91 13.49 -21.37 4.45
C LEU A 91 13.10 -22.37 5.55
N ALA A 92 14.04 -22.79 6.40
CA ALA A 92 13.74 -23.68 7.52
C ALA A 92 12.72 -23.07 8.49
N LEU A 93 12.87 -21.79 8.82
CA LEU A 93 11.90 -21.06 9.66
C LEU A 93 10.51 -20.94 9.00
N ALA A 94 10.47 -20.77 7.68
CA ALA A 94 9.20 -20.72 6.95
C ALA A 94 8.51 -22.08 6.89
N GLU A 95 9.28 -23.16 6.76
CA GLU A 95 8.78 -24.54 6.80
C GLU A 95 8.21 -24.91 8.17
N GLU A 96 8.88 -24.51 9.25
CA GLU A 96 8.39 -24.71 10.62
C GLU A 96 7.06 -23.97 10.86
N ASN A 97 6.94 -22.73 10.38
CA ASN A 97 5.71 -21.94 10.49
C ASN A 97 4.57 -22.44 9.59
N LYS A 98 4.85 -23.29 8.58
CA LYS A 98 3.83 -23.79 7.65
C LYS A 98 2.91 -24.82 8.30
N PHE A 99 3.41 -25.57 9.29
CA PHE A 99 2.67 -26.67 9.90
C PHE A 99 2.48 -26.43 11.39
N THR A 100 1.28 -26.00 11.78
CA THR A 100 0.85 -26.12 13.18
C THR A 100 0.29 -27.51 13.40
N PHE A 101 1.05 -28.39 14.04
CA PHE A 101 0.57 -29.71 14.42
C PHE A 101 -0.32 -29.58 15.66
N GLN A 102 -1.64 -29.64 15.46
CA GLN A 102 -2.60 -29.81 16.54
C GLN A 102 -2.99 -31.28 16.62
N SER A 103 -2.63 -31.94 17.73
CA SER A 103 -3.09 -33.30 18.00
C SER A 103 -4.58 -33.25 18.37
N ILE A 104 -5.42 -33.82 17.51
CA ILE A 104 -6.85 -33.96 17.79
C ILE A 104 -7.00 -35.16 18.72
N GLN A 105 -7.42 -34.92 19.96
CA GLN A 105 -7.75 -36.02 20.87
C GLN A 105 -8.95 -36.79 20.35
N ALA A 106 -8.80 -38.11 20.22
CA ALA A 106 -9.90 -38.99 19.89
C ALA A 106 -10.96 -38.95 21.02
N SER A 107 -12.23 -38.93 20.64
CA SER A 107 -13.33 -39.05 21.60
C SER A 107 -13.34 -40.45 22.21
N ARG A 108 -13.70 -40.57 23.49
CA ARG A 108 -13.77 -41.88 24.18
C ARG A 108 -14.88 -42.75 23.58
N GLY A 109 -14.76 -44.07 23.71
CA GLY A 109 -15.85 -44.99 23.34
C GLY A 109 -17.12 -44.73 24.17
N VAL A 110 -18.26 -45.03 23.58
CA VAL A 110 -19.56 -45.04 24.29
C VAL A 110 -19.68 -46.36 25.07
N ILE A 111 -20.15 -46.29 26.32
CA ILE A 111 -20.35 -47.48 27.17
C ILE A 111 -21.85 -47.74 27.28
N TYR A 112 -22.24 -49.00 27.07
CA TYR A 112 -23.63 -49.48 27.14
C TYR A 112 -23.81 -50.46 28.30
N ASP A 113 -25.01 -50.50 28.87
CA ASP A 113 -25.45 -51.62 29.70
C ASP A 113 -25.76 -52.86 28.85
N SER A 114 -25.88 -54.01 29.49
CA SER A 114 -26.38 -55.29 28.97
C SER A 114 -27.70 -55.18 28.17
N LYS A 115 -28.53 -54.19 28.47
CA LYS A 115 -29.80 -53.91 27.77
C LYS A 115 -29.65 -52.96 26.58
N GLY A 116 -28.43 -52.51 26.28
CA GLY A 116 -28.14 -51.56 25.21
C GLY A 116 -28.39 -50.10 25.55
N GLU A 117 -28.68 -49.78 26.82
CA GLU A 117 -28.84 -48.39 27.26
C GLU A 117 -27.48 -47.72 27.42
N GLN A 118 -27.36 -46.48 26.92
CA GLN A 118 -26.12 -45.72 26.91
C GLN A 118 -25.85 -45.12 28.30
N LEU A 119 -24.79 -45.57 28.96
CA LEU A 119 -24.41 -45.10 30.30
C LEU A 119 -23.40 -43.94 30.27
N VAL A 120 -22.47 -43.95 29.30
CA VAL A 120 -21.41 -42.93 29.19
C VAL A 120 -21.22 -42.50 27.75
N PHE A 121 -21.16 -41.19 27.50
CA PHE A 121 -20.97 -40.61 26.18
C PHE A 121 -20.21 -39.27 26.24
N ASN A 122 -19.61 -38.88 25.11
CA ASN A 122 -18.90 -37.60 25.02
C ASN A 122 -19.89 -36.47 24.70
N LYS A 123 -19.75 -35.34 25.40
CA LYS A 123 -20.50 -34.12 25.15
C LYS A 123 -19.52 -32.96 24.97
N LYS A 124 -19.76 -32.10 23.97
CA LYS A 124 -18.97 -30.87 23.78
C LYS A 124 -19.37 -29.86 24.85
N THR A 125 -18.38 -29.28 25.52
CA THR A 125 -18.56 -28.24 26.54
C THR A 125 -17.71 -27.05 26.19
N PHE A 126 -18.22 -25.85 26.44
CA PHE A 126 -17.50 -24.60 26.31
C PHE A 126 -17.28 -24.02 27.70
N SER A 127 -16.05 -23.61 27.99
CA SER A 127 -15.70 -22.94 29.24
C SER A 127 -15.25 -21.53 28.93
N LEU A 128 -15.81 -20.55 29.63
CA LEU A 128 -15.31 -19.18 29.59
C LEU A 128 -14.08 -19.10 30.52
N VAL A 129 -12.93 -18.77 29.97
CA VAL A 129 -11.70 -18.56 30.75
C VAL A 129 -11.33 -17.09 30.63
N ALA A 130 -11.22 -16.40 31.77
CA ALA A 130 -10.77 -15.02 31.85
C ALA A 130 -9.47 -14.96 32.66
N GLU A 131 -8.39 -14.53 32.04
CA GLU A 131 -7.11 -14.32 32.70
C GLU A 131 -7.05 -12.93 33.32
N LYS A 132 -6.92 -12.87 34.64
CA LYS A 132 -6.90 -11.60 35.41
C LYS A 132 -5.85 -10.61 34.90
N ASN A 133 -4.71 -11.09 34.39
CA ASN A 133 -3.62 -10.25 33.88
C ASN A 133 -3.93 -9.57 32.53
N ASN A 134 -4.89 -10.12 31.78
CA ASN A 134 -5.33 -9.60 30.48
C ASN A 134 -6.66 -8.83 30.59
N LEU A 135 -7.21 -8.73 31.79
CA LEU A 135 -8.35 -7.86 32.03
C LEU A 135 -7.85 -6.41 31.98
N PRO A 136 -8.46 -5.52 31.18
CA PRO A 136 -8.16 -4.10 31.26
C PRO A 136 -8.53 -3.63 32.67
N GLY A 137 -7.52 -3.29 33.46
CA GLY A 137 -7.66 -2.78 34.81
C GLY A 137 -7.13 -1.36 34.91
N ASN A 138 -7.86 -0.54 35.66
CA ASN A 138 -7.23 0.46 36.53
C ASN A 138 -6.22 -0.20 37.46
#